data_AF-A0A5C5X9V3-F1
#
_entry.id   AF-A0A5C5X9V3-F1
#
_cell.length_a   1.000
_cell.length_b   1.000
_cell.length_c   1.000
_cell.angle_alpha   90.00
_cell.angle_beta   90.00
_cell.angle_gamma   90.00
#
_symmetry.space_group_name_H-M   'P 1'
#
loop_
_entity.id
_entity.type
_entity.pdbx_description
1 polymer ?
#
loop_
_entity_poly.entity_id
_entity_poly.type
_entity_poly.pdbx_seq_one_letter_code
_entity_poly.pdbx_strand_id
1 'polypeptide(L)'
;MSNETDSGNVWWDKIFNPWTVDGDRRVLTDLEEWDEIESLDKSCKGGERLRVRVDVDVFEDFQGKHGNPWMNDSEGWILHILTDGSYSTFASSKGRPIGTPSIYPRALMITDVRNRFFSLVDRCSNLDFVLSTGHPENVQRIWPDIRREGQSIAFDEETAKAYGVKDGEWVESVHVLSNWHRRNVWLLVRVSTQEELKERVLRLLECRDVADVVGVRICDPNEALNFYAIPYKERSEEEARSLHNGLGSNDWTVLYVNVLTGMRATSFFSGEADPKYKIDWVVFDGGPDPVQTDWVRLVANACEVSGVPFWFESWGDWIPSGMVDENLLMENIIPSALIGGRPMSHVGREHSGNILDGKQHLELPEVARQTAGSS
;
A
#
# COMPACT_ATOMS: atom_id res chain seq x y z
N MET A 1 10.45 31.78 7.63
CA MET A 1 10.39 31.94 6.17
C MET A 1 9.99 30.58 5.65
N SER A 2 8.75 30.49 5.18
CA SER A 2 8.16 29.29 4.59
C SER A 2 8.92 28.95 3.31
N ASN A 3 9.65 27.85 3.32
CA ASN A 3 10.15 27.27 2.07
C ASN A 3 8.96 26.58 1.41
N GLU A 4 8.34 27.28 0.46
CA GLU A 4 7.54 26.66 -0.59
C GLU A 4 8.48 25.77 -1.40
N THR A 5 8.54 24.48 -1.03
CA THR A 5 9.00 23.45 -1.96
C THR A 5 7.97 23.33 -3.06
N ASP A 6 8.41 23.60 -4.28
CA ASP A 6 7.63 23.59 -5.52
C ASP A 6 6.74 22.34 -5.60
N SER A 7 5.43 22.56 -5.54
CA SER A 7 4.36 21.55 -5.35
C SER A 7 3.93 20.88 -6.66
N GLY A 8 4.80 20.87 -7.67
CA GLY A 8 4.41 20.58 -9.06
C GLY A 8 4.39 19.11 -9.49
N ASN A 9 4.94 18.15 -8.72
CA ASN A 9 5.21 16.79 -9.24
C ASN A 9 4.95 15.66 -8.25
N VAL A 10 4.02 15.85 -7.32
CA VAL A 10 3.69 14.84 -6.31
C VAL A 10 2.32 14.26 -6.64
N TRP A 11 2.29 12.99 -7.03
CA TRP A 11 1.06 12.30 -7.45
C TRP A 11 0.03 12.24 -6.33
N TRP A 12 0.49 11.96 -5.11
CA TRP A 12 -0.35 11.91 -3.93
C TRP A 12 -0.64 13.32 -3.45
N ASP A 13 -1.93 13.61 -3.29
CA ASP A 13 -2.40 14.89 -2.78
C ASP A 13 -2.08 15.03 -1.28
N LYS A 14 -1.88 13.90 -0.59
CA LYS A 14 -1.49 13.83 0.81
C LYS A 14 -0.73 12.55 1.13
N ILE A 15 0.32 12.65 1.95
CA ILE A 15 0.88 11.49 2.65
C ILE A 15 0.21 11.43 4.03
N PHE A 16 -0.24 10.24 4.40
CA PHE A 16 -0.79 9.98 5.73
C PHE A 16 -0.34 8.61 6.19
N ASN A 17 0.24 8.56 7.37
CA ASN A 17 0.58 7.30 8.01
C ASN A 17 -0.19 7.23 9.33
N PRO A 18 -0.95 6.16 9.62
CA PRO A 18 -1.62 6.01 10.91
C PRO A 18 -0.65 5.84 12.09
N TRP A 19 0.60 5.50 11.81
CA TRP A 19 1.72 5.51 12.75
C TRP A 19 3.03 5.76 12.01
N THR A 20 4.10 6.05 12.74
CA THR A 20 5.47 6.03 12.22
C THR A 20 6.30 4.91 12.85
N VAL A 21 7.40 4.56 12.19
CA VAL A 21 8.34 3.52 12.65
C VAL A 21 9.56 4.20 13.24
N ASP A 22 9.83 3.95 14.52
CA ASP A 22 11.02 4.43 15.21
C ASP A 22 11.72 3.27 15.94
N GLY A 23 12.67 2.65 15.24
CA GLY A 23 13.31 1.42 15.69
C GLY A 23 12.30 0.28 15.89
N ASP A 24 12.24 -0.25 17.11
CA ASP A 24 11.28 -1.28 17.52
C ASP A 24 9.92 -0.72 17.96
N ARG A 25 9.74 0.61 17.91
CA ARG A 25 8.52 1.29 18.31
C ARG A 25 7.64 1.58 17.11
N ARG A 26 6.33 1.60 17.38
CA ARG A 26 5.31 2.17 16.50
C ARG A 26 4.73 3.36 17.21
N VAL A 27 4.91 4.54 16.64
CA VAL A 27 4.51 5.82 17.23
C VAL A 27 3.21 6.26 16.57
N LEU A 28 2.15 6.41 17.36
CA LEU A 28 0.86 6.85 16.84
C LEU A 28 1.00 8.27 16.27
N THR A 29 0.43 8.47 15.08
CA THR A 29 0.33 9.79 14.45
C THR A 29 -0.65 10.69 15.20
N ASP A 30 -0.34 11.98 15.31
CA ASP A 30 -1.19 12.95 16.00
C ASP A 30 -2.63 12.90 15.44
N LEU A 31 -3.61 12.98 16.33
CA LEU A 31 -5.04 12.91 15.98
C LEU A 31 -5.44 14.07 15.06
N GLU A 32 -4.77 15.22 15.14
CA GLU A 32 -4.99 16.33 14.21
C GLU A 32 -4.74 15.92 12.75
N GLU A 33 -3.73 15.09 12.47
CA GLU A 33 -3.46 14.60 11.11
C GLU A 33 -4.56 13.64 10.61
N TRP A 34 -5.25 12.93 11.51
CA TRP A 34 -6.41 12.11 11.13
C TRP A 34 -7.59 12.99 10.71
N ASP A 35 -7.84 14.07 11.45
CA ASP A 35 -8.90 15.05 11.16
C ASP A 35 -8.64 15.80 9.85
N GLU A 36 -7.36 16.01 9.49
CA GLU A 36 -6.97 16.55 8.19
C GLU A 36 -7.42 15.66 7.02
N ILE A 37 -7.37 14.33 7.15
CA ILE A 37 -7.83 13.41 6.10
C ILE A 37 -9.33 13.47 5.92
N GLU A 38 -10.09 13.52 7.01
CA GLU A 38 -11.53 13.71 6.91
C GLU A 38 -11.91 15.08 6.34
N SER A 39 -11.14 16.11 6.67
CA SER A 39 -11.31 17.46 6.11
C SER A 39 -10.99 17.48 4.62
N LEU A 40 -9.96 16.75 4.19
CA LEU A 40 -9.58 16.58 2.78
C LEU A 40 -10.69 15.89 1.99
N ASP A 41 -11.26 14.80 2.52
CA ASP A 41 -12.39 14.10 1.89
C ASP A 41 -13.60 15.02 1.69
N LYS A 42 -13.94 15.79 2.73
CA LYS A 42 -15.05 16.77 2.70
C LYS A 42 -14.79 17.94 1.74
N SER A 43 -13.53 18.21 1.40
CA SER A 43 -13.14 19.31 0.51
C SER A 43 -13.26 18.97 -0.98
N CYS A 44 -13.27 17.67 -1.34
CA CYS A 44 -13.34 17.19 -2.71
C CYS A 44 -14.62 17.67 -3.41
N LYS A 45 -14.52 18.12 -4.68
CA LYS A 45 -15.66 18.65 -5.44
C LYS A 45 -15.89 17.86 -6.73
N GLY A 46 -17.15 17.75 -7.16
CA GLY A 46 -17.48 17.32 -8.52
C GLY A 46 -16.99 15.93 -8.93
N GLY A 47 -16.89 14.99 -7.99
CA GLY A 47 -16.39 13.63 -8.25
C GLY A 47 -14.86 13.54 -8.35
N GLU A 48 -14.14 14.60 -7.97
CA GLU A 48 -12.71 14.56 -7.71
C GLU A 48 -12.39 13.46 -6.70
N ARG A 49 -11.29 12.74 -6.94
CA ARG A 49 -10.76 11.78 -5.99
C ARG A 49 -9.29 12.02 -5.76
N LEU A 50 -9.02 12.65 -4.62
CA LEU A 50 -7.68 12.91 -4.15
C LEU A 50 -7.08 11.60 -3.62
N ARG A 51 -5.78 11.43 -3.81
CA ARG A 51 -5.05 10.20 -3.48
C ARG A 51 -4.21 10.40 -2.24
N VAL A 52 -4.46 9.55 -1.24
CA VAL A 52 -3.74 9.53 0.02
C VAL A 52 -2.74 8.38 0.00
N ARG A 53 -1.45 8.69 0.03
CA ARG A 53 -0.40 7.68 0.11
C ARG A 53 -0.15 7.28 1.56
N VAL A 54 -0.11 5.98 1.80
CA VAL A 54 0.27 5.39 3.09
C VAL A 54 1.59 4.64 2.89
N ASP A 55 2.65 5.18 3.49
CA ASP A 55 4.03 4.69 3.33
C ASP A 55 4.39 3.63 4.39
N VAL A 56 3.71 3.62 5.54
CA VAL A 56 3.84 2.51 6.50
C VAL A 56 3.13 1.26 6.01
N ASP A 57 3.75 0.10 6.28
CA ASP A 57 3.16 -1.19 5.95
C ASP A 57 2.06 -1.52 6.96
N VAL A 58 0.82 -1.16 6.64
CA VAL A 58 -0.32 -1.42 7.52
C VAL A 58 -0.55 -2.92 7.77
N PHE A 59 0.03 -3.80 6.96
CA PHE A 59 -0.08 -5.26 7.06
C PHE A 59 1.16 -5.94 7.66
N GLU A 60 2.08 -5.17 8.25
CA GLU A 60 3.26 -5.72 8.92
C GLU A 60 2.91 -6.70 10.08
N ASP A 61 3.69 -7.75 10.29
CA ASP A 61 3.50 -8.63 11.43
C ASP A 61 4.24 -8.11 12.67
N PHE A 62 3.89 -6.90 13.11
CA PHE A 62 4.50 -6.27 14.27
C PHE A 62 4.12 -7.01 15.55
N GLN A 63 5.10 -7.68 16.16
CA GLN A 63 4.95 -8.38 17.45
C GLN A 63 5.24 -7.46 18.65
N GLY A 64 5.93 -6.34 18.42
CA GLY A 64 6.38 -5.42 19.46
C GLY A 64 7.25 -6.05 20.54
N LYS A 65 7.43 -5.30 21.63
CA LYS A 65 8.39 -5.65 22.69
C LYS A 65 7.82 -6.78 23.57
N HIS A 66 8.61 -7.84 23.77
CA HIS A 66 8.20 -9.04 24.51
C HIS A 66 6.91 -9.70 23.97
N GLY A 67 6.63 -9.58 22.67
CA GLY A 67 5.40 -10.10 22.06
C GLY A 67 4.15 -9.25 22.32
N ASN A 68 4.34 -8.00 22.74
CA ASN A 68 3.24 -7.04 22.92
C ASN A 68 3.33 -5.93 21.86
N PRO A 69 2.39 -5.88 20.90
CA PRO A 69 2.42 -4.93 19.78
C PRO A 69 1.81 -3.58 20.18
N TRP A 70 2.39 -2.96 21.21
CA TRP A 70 1.90 -1.70 21.76
C TRP A 70 2.29 -0.49 20.91
N MET A 71 1.39 0.48 20.89
CA MET A 71 1.60 1.80 20.30
C MET A 71 2.21 2.75 21.32
N ASN A 72 3.00 3.69 20.83
CA ASN A 72 3.75 4.65 21.63
C ASN A 72 3.37 6.08 21.21
N ASP A 73 3.58 7.06 22.09
CA ASP A 73 3.64 8.47 21.71
C ASP A 73 5.01 8.81 21.11
N SER A 74 5.19 10.08 20.72
CA SER A 74 6.46 10.60 20.16
C SER A 74 7.65 10.53 21.13
N GLU A 75 7.38 10.49 22.43
CA GLU A 75 8.40 10.38 23.48
C GLU A 75 8.75 8.91 23.81
N GLY A 76 7.99 7.95 23.27
CA GLY A 76 8.18 6.51 23.48
C GLY A 76 7.38 5.90 24.62
N TRP A 77 6.40 6.61 25.18
CA TRP A 77 5.51 6.09 26.20
C TRP A 77 4.39 5.26 25.59
N ILE A 78 4.10 4.12 26.21
CA ILE A 78 2.99 3.25 25.81
C ILE A 78 1.66 3.99 25.98
N LEU A 79 0.92 4.09 24.88
CA LEU A 79 -0.42 4.62 24.89
C LEU A 79 -1.41 3.60 25.43
N HIS A 80 -2.44 4.08 26.11
CA HIS A 80 -3.56 3.30 26.61
C HIS A 80 -4.87 3.87 26.07
N ILE A 81 -5.84 3.00 25.79
CA ILE A 81 -7.20 3.39 25.44
C ILE A 81 -8.01 3.61 26.71
N LEU A 82 -8.63 4.78 26.82
CA LEU A 82 -9.56 5.15 27.88
C LEU A 82 -11.00 4.72 27.54
N THR A 83 -11.91 4.76 28.52
CA THR A 83 -13.32 4.34 28.34
C THR A 83 -14.11 5.20 27.36
N ASP A 84 -13.68 6.43 27.14
CA ASP A 84 -14.27 7.36 26.17
C ASP A 84 -13.67 7.22 24.77
N GLY A 85 -12.79 6.23 24.55
CA GLY A 85 -12.11 5.98 23.27
C GLY A 85 -10.86 6.84 23.05
N SER A 86 -10.55 7.79 23.95
CA SER A 86 -9.36 8.62 23.85
C SER A 86 -8.07 7.87 24.24
N TYR A 87 -6.92 8.40 23.84
CA TYR A 87 -5.61 7.80 24.11
C TYR A 87 -4.84 8.60 25.16
N SER A 88 -4.16 7.90 26.07
CA SER A 88 -3.36 8.53 27.12
C SER A 88 -2.10 7.72 27.46
N THR A 89 -1.04 8.41 27.88
CA THR A 89 0.25 7.80 28.21
C THR A 89 0.31 7.21 29.63
N PHE A 90 -0.61 7.57 30.56
CA PHE A 90 -0.73 6.92 31.88
C PHE A 90 -2.06 7.18 32.62
N ALA A 91 -2.50 6.17 33.40
CA ALA A 91 -3.64 6.18 34.32
C ALA A 91 -3.51 7.09 35.57
N SER A 92 -2.67 8.12 35.57
CA SER A 92 -2.71 9.16 36.60
C SER A 92 -2.09 10.47 36.14
N SER A 93 -2.93 11.44 35.79
CA SER A 93 -2.60 12.84 36.00
C SER A 93 -3.52 13.38 37.10
N LYS A 94 -2.94 13.48 38.31
CA LYS A 94 -3.41 14.37 39.39
C LYS A 94 -4.89 14.26 39.81
N GLY A 95 -5.18 13.26 40.63
CA GLY A 95 -6.21 13.37 41.68
C GLY A 95 -7.66 13.14 41.29
N ARG A 96 -8.08 11.87 41.33
CA ARG A 96 -9.17 11.37 42.20
C ARG A 96 -9.20 9.83 42.11
N PRO A 97 -8.98 9.10 43.21
CA PRO A 97 -9.49 7.73 43.30
C PRO A 97 -10.97 7.79 43.71
N ILE A 98 -11.81 6.87 43.23
CA ILE A 98 -12.92 6.22 43.96
C ILE A 98 -13.59 5.19 43.03
N GLY A 99 -13.60 3.92 43.46
CA GLY A 99 -14.82 3.11 43.41
C GLY A 99 -15.00 2.09 42.28
N THR A 100 -14.70 0.83 42.60
CA THR A 100 -15.28 -0.42 42.07
C THR A 100 -14.75 -1.00 40.73
N PRO A 101 -14.74 -2.34 40.58
CA PRO A 101 -13.78 -3.07 39.77
C PRO A 101 -14.33 -3.46 38.39
N SER A 102 -13.87 -2.78 37.32
CA SER A 102 -13.83 -3.34 35.94
C SER A 102 -13.07 -2.48 34.91
N ILE A 103 -12.59 -1.28 35.26
CA ILE A 103 -12.15 -0.28 34.27
C ILE A 103 -10.65 0.02 34.42
N TYR A 104 -9.80 -0.82 33.83
CA TYR A 104 -8.38 -0.50 33.67
C TYR A 104 -8.15 -0.08 32.22
N PRO A 105 -7.52 1.08 31.95
CA PRO A 105 -7.12 1.43 30.60
C PRO A 105 -6.15 0.34 30.13
N ARG A 106 -6.46 -0.28 28.99
CA ARG A 106 -5.58 -1.28 28.38
C ARG A 106 -4.61 -0.59 27.44
N ALA A 107 -3.43 -1.15 27.26
CA ALA A 107 -2.50 -0.65 26.26
C ALA A 107 -3.15 -0.64 24.86
N LEU A 108 -2.90 0.46 24.13
CA LEU A 108 -3.27 0.63 22.74
C LEU A 108 -2.42 -0.30 21.90
N MET A 109 -3.05 -1.19 21.14
CA MET A 109 -2.41 -2.15 20.26
C MET A 109 -2.42 -1.65 18.83
N ILE A 110 -1.48 -2.11 18.01
CA ILE A 110 -1.47 -1.82 16.57
C ILE A 110 -2.79 -2.24 15.88
N THR A 111 -3.44 -3.30 16.38
CA THR A 111 -4.76 -3.74 15.88
C THR A 111 -5.84 -2.69 16.08
N ASP A 112 -5.79 -1.91 17.16
CA ASP A 112 -6.76 -0.84 17.41
C ASP A 112 -6.57 0.30 16.41
N VAL A 113 -5.32 0.66 16.16
CA VAL A 113 -4.96 1.71 15.20
C VAL A 113 -5.29 1.29 13.77
N ARG A 114 -5.08 0.02 13.42
CA ARG A 114 -5.55 -0.56 12.15
C ARG A 114 -7.06 -0.46 11.99
N ASN A 115 -7.81 -0.84 13.01
CA ASN A 115 -9.27 -0.75 12.97
C ASN A 115 -9.74 0.69 12.79
N ARG A 116 -9.10 1.65 13.48
CA ARG A 116 -9.37 3.08 13.29
C ARG A 116 -9.01 3.54 11.88
N PHE A 117 -7.85 3.12 11.35
CA PHE A 117 -7.41 3.42 10.00
C PHE A 117 -8.41 2.96 8.94
N PHE A 118 -8.81 1.69 8.96
CA PHE A 118 -9.78 1.18 8.00
C PHE A 118 -11.17 1.79 8.21
N SER A 119 -11.56 2.16 9.43
CA SER A 119 -12.80 2.91 9.67
C SER A 119 -12.75 4.32 9.04
N LEU A 120 -11.59 4.99 9.08
CA LEU A 120 -11.38 6.26 8.36
C LEU A 120 -11.50 6.04 6.85
N VAL A 121 -10.82 5.02 6.31
CA VAL A 121 -10.92 4.64 4.88
C VAL A 121 -12.38 4.42 4.48
N ASP A 122 -13.15 3.68 5.29
CA ASP A 122 -14.54 3.36 4.99
C ASP A 122 -15.46 4.61 5.00
N ARG A 123 -15.11 5.66 5.76
CA ARG A 123 -15.83 6.94 5.78
C ARG A 123 -15.43 7.88 4.63
N CYS A 124 -14.21 7.79 4.15
CA CYS A 124 -13.66 8.66 3.11
C CYS A 124 -14.05 8.19 1.70
N SER A 125 -15.28 8.51 1.31
CA SER A 125 -15.84 8.10 0.01
C SER A 125 -15.23 8.83 -1.20
N ASN A 126 -14.56 9.96 -1.02
CA ASN A 126 -13.96 10.77 -2.08
C ASN A 126 -12.44 10.64 -2.16
N LEU A 127 -11.78 9.91 -1.27
CA LEU A 127 -10.33 9.70 -1.32
C LEU A 127 -10.00 8.32 -1.88
N ASP A 128 -8.88 8.18 -2.59
CA ASP A 128 -8.30 6.90 -2.98
C ASP A 128 -7.04 6.64 -2.13
N PHE A 129 -7.07 5.63 -1.27
CA PHE A 129 -5.96 5.27 -0.39
C PHE A 129 -5.01 4.31 -1.11
N VAL A 130 -3.77 4.73 -1.28
CA VAL A 130 -2.71 3.94 -1.90
C VAL A 130 -1.90 3.28 -0.80
N LEU A 131 -2.18 2.00 -0.56
CA LEU A 131 -1.53 1.18 0.45
C LEU A 131 -0.39 0.39 -0.19
N SER A 132 0.76 0.33 0.47
CA SER A 132 1.88 -0.49 0.02
C SER A 132 2.34 -1.45 1.11
N THR A 133 2.67 -2.69 0.75
CA THR A 133 3.03 -3.72 1.73
C THR A 133 4.14 -4.65 1.25
N GLY A 134 5.04 -5.02 2.15
CA GLY A 134 5.99 -6.11 1.95
C GLY A 134 5.43 -7.48 2.37
N HIS A 135 4.24 -7.51 2.95
CA HIS A 135 3.64 -8.70 3.59
C HIS A 135 2.24 -9.01 3.01
N PRO A 136 2.09 -9.23 1.69
CA PRO A 136 0.79 -9.48 1.08
C PRO A 136 0.07 -10.71 1.67
N GLU A 137 0.79 -11.68 2.21
CA GLU A 137 0.22 -12.85 2.91
C GLU A 137 -0.59 -12.48 4.15
N ASN A 138 -0.36 -11.30 4.73
CA ASN A 138 -1.08 -10.82 5.89
C ASN A 138 -2.35 -10.05 5.53
N VAL A 139 -2.53 -9.65 4.27
CA VAL A 139 -3.64 -8.77 3.85
C VAL A 139 -4.97 -9.39 4.26
N GLN A 140 -5.31 -10.60 3.81
CA GLN A 140 -6.61 -11.22 4.15
C GLN A 140 -6.85 -11.41 5.66
N ARG A 141 -5.78 -11.60 6.45
CA ARG A 141 -5.87 -11.80 7.91
C ARG A 141 -6.09 -10.49 8.66
N ILE A 142 -5.42 -9.42 8.23
CA ILE A 142 -5.42 -8.11 8.89
C ILE A 142 -6.52 -7.20 8.35
N TRP A 143 -6.89 -7.36 7.08
CA TRP A 143 -7.97 -6.63 6.43
C TRP A 143 -9.25 -6.81 7.23
N PRO A 144 -9.80 -5.73 7.83
CA PRO A 144 -10.95 -5.87 8.70
C PRO A 144 -12.14 -6.39 7.92
N ASP A 145 -12.52 -7.62 8.25
CA ASP A 145 -13.71 -8.25 7.73
C ASP A 145 -14.89 -7.82 8.60
N ILE A 146 -15.88 -7.17 8.01
CA ILE A 146 -17.16 -6.92 8.68
C ILE A 146 -17.90 -8.27 8.90
N ARG A 147 -17.41 -9.40 8.37
CA ARG A 147 -17.91 -10.76 8.63
C ARG A 147 -17.19 -11.47 9.78
N ARG A 148 -17.53 -11.13 11.03
CA ARG A 148 -17.56 -12.19 12.04
C ARG A 148 -18.96 -12.31 12.61
N GLU A 149 -19.76 -13.18 11.98
CA GLU A 149 -20.87 -13.82 12.69
C GLU A 149 -20.35 -14.33 14.04
N GLY A 150 -20.89 -13.78 15.13
CA GLY A 150 -20.64 -14.28 16.49
C GLY A 150 -19.46 -13.68 17.27
N GLN A 151 -18.79 -12.62 16.80
CA GLN A 151 -17.90 -11.82 17.67
C GLN A 151 -18.42 -10.39 17.81
N SER A 152 -18.79 -10.01 19.03
CA SER A 152 -19.05 -8.62 19.40
C SER A 152 -17.74 -7.83 19.31
N ILE A 153 -17.62 -6.97 18.30
CA ILE A 153 -16.58 -5.95 18.23
C ILE A 153 -17.12 -4.71 18.94
N ALA A 154 -16.41 -4.21 19.94
CA ALA A 154 -16.75 -2.93 20.57
C ALA A 154 -16.39 -1.81 19.59
N PHE A 155 -17.38 -1.10 19.09
CA PHE A 155 -17.21 0.14 18.33
C PHE A 155 -17.17 1.34 19.30
N ASP A 156 -16.43 2.39 18.97
CA ASP A 156 -16.72 3.72 19.51
C ASP A 156 -18.04 4.25 18.94
N GLU A 157 -18.65 5.25 19.61
CA GLU A 157 -19.98 5.78 19.27
C GLU A 157 -20.05 6.36 17.86
N GLU A 158 -18.94 6.92 17.37
CA GLU A 158 -18.83 7.52 16.05
C GLU A 158 -18.79 6.46 14.95
N THR A 159 -18.02 5.40 15.16
CA THR A 159 -17.95 4.24 14.27
C THR A 159 -19.28 3.50 14.24
N ALA A 160 -19.94 3.33 15.39
CA ALA A 160 -21.28 2.75 15.47
C ALA A 160 -22.31 3.53 14.64
N LYS A 161 -22.32 4.87 14.75
CA LYS A 161 -23.21 5.75 13.96
C LYS A 161 -22.90 5.70 12.46
N ALA A 162 -21.63 5.60 12.06
CA ALA A 162 -21.22 5.48 10.66
C ALA A 162 -21.77 4.19 10.01
N TYR A 163 -21.89 3.11 10.79
CA TYR A 163 -22.52 1.85 10.36
C TYR A 163 -24.04 1.80 10.57
N GLY A 164 -24.67 2.92 10.94
CA GLY A 164 -26.12 3.03 11.12
C GLY A 164 -26.66 2.40 12.41
N VAL A 165 -25.80 2.10 13.39
CA VAL A 165 -26.20 1.57 14.70
C VAL A 165 -26.80 2.71 15.54
N LYS A 166 -28.02 2.51 16.04
CA LYS A 166 -28.69 3.48 16.93
C LYS A 166 -28.18 3.33 18.36
N ASP A 167 -28.23 4.42 19.13
CA ASP A 167 -27.87 4.42 20.55
C ASP A 167 -28.60 3.30 21.31
N GLY A 168 -27.83 2.38 21.89
CA GLY A 168 -28.32 1.29 22.74
C GLY A 168 -28.69 -0.01 22.03
N GLU A 169 -28.50 -0.14 20.72
CA GLU A 169 -28.68 -1.42 20.00
C GLU A 169 -27.42 -2.31 20.11
N TRP A 170 -27.60 -3.55 20.59
CA TRP A 170 -26.57 -4.59 20.49
C TRP A 170 -26.59 -5.19 19.07
N VAL A 171 -25.46 -5.12 18.37
CA VAL A 171 -25.33 -5.65 17.01
C VAL A 171 -25.13 -7.16 17.07
N GLU A 172 -26.21 -7.92 17.07
CA GLU A 172 -26.12 -9.38 16.81
C GLU A 172 -26.22 -9.72 15.32
N SER A 173 -26.66 -8.78 14.47
CA SER A 173 -26.73 -8.99 13.01
C SER A 173 -27.25 -7.72 12.32
N VAL A 174 -26.39 -6.73 12.12
CA VAL A 174 -26.63 -5.79 11.00
C VAL A 174 -26.27 -6.58 9.74
N HIS A 175 -27.23 -6.83 8.85
CA HIS A 175 -26.95 -7.24 7.48
C HIS A 175 -26.20 -6.09 6.77
N VAL A 176 -24.93 -5.90 7.10
CA VAL A 176 -24.06 -4.96 6.40
C VAL A 176 -23.81 -5.60 5.03
N LEU A 177 -24.22 -4.89 3.98
CA LEU A 177 -23.82 -5.20 2.61
C LEU A 177 -22.30 -5.42 2.62
N SER A 178 -21.88 -6.56 2.11
CA SER A 178 -20.55 -7.13 2.24
C SER A 178 -19.41 -6.17 1.81
N ASN A 179 -18.81 -5.41 2.72
CA ASN A 179 -17.71 -4.46 2.46
C ASN A 179 -16.31 -5.09 2.61
N TRP A 180 -16.16 -6.36 2.21
CA TRP A 180 -14.85 -7.01 2.13
C TRP A 180 -13.99 -6.41 0.99
N HIS A 181 -14.64 -5.82 -0.01
CA HIS A 181 -14.03 -5.08 -1.10
C HIS A 181 -14.14 -3.56 -0.87
N ARG A 182 -13.00 -2.85 -0.88
CA ARG A 182 -12.94 -1.38 -0.75
C ARG A 182 -12.58 -0.75 -2.10
N ARG A 183 -13.58 -0.11 -2.72
CA ARG A 183 -13.43 0.58 -4.02
C ARG A 183 -12.47 1.78 -3.97
N ASN A 184 -12.25 2.31 -2.77
CA ASN A 184 -11.40 3.46 -2.54
C ASN A 184 -10.00 3.09 -2.03
N VAL A 185 -9.58 1.83 -2.21
CA VAL A 185 -8.24 1.36 -1.86
C VAL A 185 -7.53 0.82 -3.09
N TRP A 186 -6.28 1.22 -3.26
CA TRP A 186 -5.33 0.69 -4.22
C TRP A 186 -4.23 -0.02 -3.44
N LEU A 187 -4.02 -1.30 -3.70
CA LEU A 187 -3.13 -2.14 -2.92
C LEU A 187 -1.90 -2.54 -3.74
N LEU A 188 -0.73 -2.11 -3.29
CA LEU A 188 0.53 -2.37 -3.96
C LEU A 188 1.41 -3.28 -3.13
N VAL A 189 2.10 -4.21 -3.80
CA VAL A 189 3.16 -4.99 -3.17
C VAL A 189 4.51 -4.32 -3.40
N ARG A 190 5.30 -4.19 -2.33
CA ARG A 190 6.66 -3.62 -2.38
C ARG A 190 7.67 -4.69 -2.74
N VAL A 191 8.52 -4.38 -3.70
CA VAL A 191 9.60 -5.26 -4.18
C VAL A 191 10.83 -4.45 -4.53
N SER A 192 12.01 -4.99 -4.24
CA SER A 192 13.32 -4.45 -4.62
C SER A 192 14.11 -5.46 -5.45
N THR A 193 13.74 -6.74 -5.37
CA THR A 193 14.42 -7.85 -6.06
C THR A 193 13.44 -8.73 -6.84
N GLN A 194 13.98 -9.49 -7.79
CA GLN A 194 13.24 -10.48 -8.56
C GLN A 194 12.71 -11.60 -7.66
N GLU A 195 13.42 -11.94 -6.59
CA GLU A 195 12.98 -12.95 -5.63
C GLU A 195 11.74 -12.48 -4.87
N GLU A 196 11.77 -11.26 -4.32
CA GLU A 196 10.61 -10.66 -3.67
C GLU A 196 9.42 -10.54 -4.62
N LEU A 197 9.65 -10.17 -5.89
CA LEU A 197 8.60 -10.15 -6.90
C LEU A 197 7.95 -11.52 -7.06
N LYS A 198 8.74 -12.60 -7.17
CA LYS A 198 8.22 -13.96 -7.32
C LYS A 198 7.46 -14.44 -6.10
N GLU A 199 7.96 -14.13 -4.91
CA GLU A 199 7.35 -14.57 -3.65
C GLU A 199 6.05 -13.82 -3.35
N ARG A 200 5.99 -12.53 -3.67
CA ARG A 200 4.95 -11.63 -3.16
C ARG A 200 3.85 -11.31 -4.17
N VAL A 201 4.14 -11.21 -5.48
CA VAL A 201 3.14 -10.72 -6.46
C VAL A 201 1.93 -11.66 -6.61
N LEU A 202 2.16 -12.97 -6.61
CA LEU A 202 1.06 -13.92 -6.69
C LEU A 202 0.22 -13.93 -5.41
N ARG A 203 0.84 -13.69 -4.25
CA ARG A 203 0.13 -13.52 -2.97
C ARG A 203 -0.73 -12.27 -2.95
N LEU A 204 -0.23 -11.16 -3.51
CA LEU A 204 -1.04 -9.96 -3.70
C LEU A 204 -2.25 -10.25 -4.59
N LEU A 205 -2.06 -10.99 -5.70
CA LEU A 205 -3.13 -11.34 -6.62
C LEU A 205 -4.18 -12.29 -6.00
N GLU A 206 -3.84 -13.03 -4.93
CA GLU A 206 -4.85 -13.73 -4.10
C GLU A 206 -5.82 -12.76 -3.40
N CYS A 207 -5.45 -11.49 -3.28
CA CYS A 207 -6.24 -10.41 -2.68
C CYS A 207 -6.84 -9.46 -3.74
N ARG A 208 -6.84 -9.83 -5.03
CA ARG A 208 -7.35 -8.96 -6.11
C ARG A 208 -8.80 -8.52 -5.93
N ASP A 209 -9.54 -9.27 -5.13
CA ASP A 209 -10.96 -9.09 -4.88
C ASP A 209 -11.23 -8.10 -3.73
N VAL A 210 -10.21 -7.69 -2.94
CA VAL A 210 -10.38 -6.75 -1.81
C VAL A 210 -10.25 -5.28 -2.19
N ALA A 211 -9.67 -4.95 -3.34
CA ALA A 211 -9.34 -3.59 -3.78
C ALA A 211 -9.61 -3.40 -5.28
N ASP A 212 -9.85 -2.16 -5.72
CA ASP A 212 -10.11 -1.85 -7.14
C ASP A 212 -8.84 -1.89 -8.01
N VAL A 213 -7.68 -1.67 -7.39
CA VAL A 213 -6.37 -1.68 -8.05
C VAL A 213 -5.43 -2.56 -7.25
N VAL A 214 -4.82 -3.54 -7.89
CA VAL A 214 -3.67 -4.28 -7.35
C VAL A 214 -2.42 -4.06 -8.21
N GLY A 215 -1.34 -3.60 -7.59
CA GLY A 215 -0.15 -3.17 -8.32
C GLY A 215 1.18 -3.58 -7.68
N VAL A 216 2.26 -3.25 -8.36
CA VAL A 216 3.63 -3.47 -7.84
C VAL A 216 4.30 -2.11 -7.66
N ARG A 217 4.84 -1.86 -6.47
CA ARG A 217 5.73 -0.73 -6.19
C ARG A 217 7.16 -1.26 -6.10
N ILE A 218 7.95 -0.93 -7.11
CA ILE A 218 9.37 -1.20 -7.14
C ILE A 218 10.05 -0.10 -6.31
N CYS A 219 10.74 -0.48 -5.25
CA CYS A 219 11.43 0.44 -4.35
C CYS A 219 12.91 0.06 -4.28
N ASP A 220 13.82 0.98 -4.52
CA ASP A 220 15.27 0.75 -4.36
C ASP A 220 15.76 -0.55 -5.05
N PRO A 221 15.51 -0.73 -6.36
CA PRO A 221 15.84 -1.98 -7.02
C PRO A 221 17.33 -2.14 -7.24
N ASN A 222 17.86 -3.31 -6.87
CA ASN A 222 19.27 -3.66 -7.08
C ASN A 222 19.49 -4.57 -8.31
N GLU A 223 18.42 -4.92 -9.02
CA GLU A 223 18.46 -5.70 -10.26
C GLU A 223 17.28 -5.35 -11.19
N ALA A 224 17.35 -5.77 -12.45
CA ALA A 224 16.24 -5.64 -13.39
C ALA A 224 15.13 -6.64 -13.05
N LEU A 225 13.89 -6.16 -12.93
CA LEU A 225 12.73 -6.99 -12.62
C LEU A 225 12.02 -7.49 -13.88
N ASN A 226 11.78 -8.80 -13.93
CA ASN A 226 11.08 -9.49 -15.00
C ASN A 226 9.70 -9.98 -14.50
N PHE A 227 8.66 -9.45 -15.14
CA PHE A 227 7.26 -9.75 -14.84
C PHE A 227 6.67 -10.88 -15.69
N TYR A 228 7.42 -11.41 -16.68
CA TYR A 228 6.93 -12.39 -17.65
C TYR A 228 6.96 -13.84 -17.17
N ALA A 229 7.84 -14.15 -16.21
CA ALA A 229 8.17 -15.51 -15.83
C ALA A 229 8.04 -15.73 -14.31
N ILE A 230 6.91 -15.34 -13.74
CA ILE A 230 6.63 -15.57 -12.31
C ILE A 230 6.24 -17.04 -12.10
N PRO A 231 7.00 -17.83 -11.31
CA PRO A 231 6.67 -19.23 -11.09
C PRO A 231 5.34 -19.38 -10.35
N TYR A 232 4.43 -20.15 -10.94
CA TYR A 232 3.14 -20.52 -10.37
C TYR A 232 3.15 -22.01 -10.02
N LYS A 233 2.83 -22.32 -8.76
CA LYS A 233 2.55 -23.71 -8.34
C LYS A 233 1.04 -23.88 -8.29
N GLU A 234 0.51 -24.81 -9.07
CA GLU A 234 -0.93 -25.14 -9.04
C GLU A 234 -1.35 -25.62 -7.65
N ARG A 235 -2.56 -25.21 -7.23
CA ARG A 235 -3.10 -25.54 -5.91
C ARG A 235 -3.86 -26.87 -5.91
N SER A 236 -4.27 -27.37 -7.08
CA SER A 236 -5.09 -28.59 -7.20
C SER A 236 -4.93 -29.33 -8.54
N GLU A 237 -5.22 -30.64 -8.54
CA GLU A 237 -5.26 -31.48 -9.75
C GLU A 237 -6.37 -31.09 -10.75
N GLU A 238 -7.45 -30.45 -10.28
CA GLU A 238 -8.56 -30.00 -11.13
C GLU A 238 -8.18 -28.77 -11.97
N GLU A 239 -7.48 -27.79 -11.38
CA GLU A 239 -6.94 -26.65 -12.12
C GLU A 239 -5.95 -27.13 -13.20
N ALA A 240 -5.07 -28.06 -12.85
CA ALA A 240 -4.14 -28.72 -13.78
C ALA A 240 -4.86 -29.36 -14.98
N ARG A 241 -5.91 -30.15 -14.70
CA ARG A 241 -6.69 -30.85 -15.74
C ARG A 241 -7.41 -29.91 -16.70
N SER A 242 -7.87 -28.76 -16.21
CA SER A 242 -8.57 -27.76 -17.05
C SER A 242 -7.64 -27.12 -18.09
N LEU A 243 -6.36 -26.98 -17.78
CA LEU A 243 -5.35 -26.39 -18.68
C LEU A 243 -4.80 -27.41 -19.69
N HIS A 244 -4.75 -28.69 -19.35
CA HIS A 244 -4.11 -29.72 -20.17
C HIS A 244 -5.02 -30.40 -21.22
N ASN A 245 -6.24 -29.92 -21.45
CA ASN A 245 -7.19 -30.46 -22.44
C ASN A 245 -7.32 -32.02 -22.41
N GLY A 246 -7.13 -32.64 -21.25
CA GLY A 246 -7.22 -34.09 -21.07
C GLY A 246 -6.02 -34.92 -21.56
N LEU A 247 -4.87 -34.32 -21.87
CA LEU A 247 -3.66 -35.07 -22.23
C LEU A 247 -2.91 -35.50 -20.95
N GLY A 248 -3.02 -36.78 -20.60
CA GLY A 248 -2.42 -37.40 -19.42
C GLY A 248 -0.89 -37.48 -19.47
N SER A 249 -0.22 -36.37 -19.17
CA SER A 249 1.23 -36.33 -18.92
C SER A 249 1.51 -36.11 -17.43
N ASN A 250 2.22 -37.05 -16.82
CA ASN A 250 2.63 -37.03 -15.40
C ASN A 250 3.87 -36.15 -15.13
N ASP A 251 4.07 -35.09 -15.92
CA ASP A 251 5.22 -34.19 -15.77
C ASP A 251 4.72 -32.86 -15.19
N TRP A 252 4.98 -32.66 -13.90
CA TRP A 252 4.55 -31.49 -13.10
C TRP A 252 5.08 -30.20 -13.74
N THR A 253 4.24 -29.60 -14.57
CA THR A 253 4.64 -28.64 -15.59
C THR A 253 4.79 -27.27 -14.93
N VAL A 254 6.02 -26.72 -14.89
CA VAL A 254 6.23 -25.37 -14.32
C VAL A 254 5.40 -24.37 -15.13
N LEU A 255 4.37 -23.82 -14.51
CA LEU A 255 3.52 -22.79 -15.09
C LEU A 255 4.09 -21.44 -14.71
N TYR A 256 4.41 -20.63 -15.71
CA TYR A 256 4.82 -19.25 -15.49
C TYR A 256 3.63 -18.33 -15.75
N VAL A 257 3.57 -17.25 -15.01
CA VAL A 257 2.60 -16.17 -15.20
C VAL A 257 3.35 -14.94 -15.67
N ASN A 258 2.87 -14.37 -16.78
CA ASN A 258 3.13 -12.98 -17.12
C ASN A 258 2.11 -12.12 -16.37
N VAL A 259 2.53 -11.50 -15.28
CA VAL A 259 1.61 -10.74 -14.42
C VAL A 259 1.19 -9.40 -15.03
N LEU A 260 1.84 -8.92 -16.09
CA LEU A 260 1.40 -7.72 -16.81
C LEU A 260 0.22 -7.99 -17.76
N THR A 261 0.07 -9.23 -18.22
CA THR A 261 -0.99 -9.60 -19.18
C THR A 261 -1.99 -10.60 -18.60
N GLY A 262 -1.66 -11.25 -17.47
CA GLY A 262 -2.40 -12.39 -16.93
C GLY A 262 -2.20 -13.68 -17.73
N MET A 263 -1.31 -13.69 -18.74
CA MET A 263 -1.04 -14.89 -19.53
C MET A 263 -0.34 -15.95 -18.68
N ARG A 264 -0.88 -17.17 -18.75
CA ARG A 264 -0.31 -18.36 -18.11
C ARG A 264 0.35 -19.22 -19.17
N ALA A 265 1.54 -19.76 -18.91
CA ALA A 265 2.25 -20.63 -19.86
C ALA A 265 2.74 -21.89 -19.17
N THR A 266 2.57 -23.04 -19.82
CA THR A 266 3.21 -24.32 -19.44
C THR A 266 4.50 -24.50 -20.26
N SER A 267 5.31 -25.53 -19.95
CA SER A 267 6.48 -25.88 -20.77
C SER A 267 6.16 -26.32 -22.21
N PHE A 268 4.88 -26.51 -22.56
CA PHE A 268 4.47 -27.01 -23.88
C PHE A 268 3.46 -26.11 -24.61
N PHE A 269 2.73 -25.24 -23.90
CA PHE A 269 1.66 -24.42 -24.46
C PHE A 269 1.52 -23.08 -23.73
N SER A 270 1.24 -22.01 -24.48
CA SER A 270 0.66 -20.78 -23.92
C SER A 270 -0.82 -21.03 -23.61
N GLY A 271 -1.19 -20.94 -22.33
CA GLY A 271 -2.58 -20.97 -21.89
C GLY A 271 -3.29 -19.62 -22.10
N GLU A 272 -4.54 -19.54 -21.70
CA GLU A 272 -5.34 -18.31 -21.79
C GLU A 272 -4.98 -17.30 -20.71
N ALA A 273 -5.04 -16.02 -21.08
CA ALA A 273 -4.92 -14.91 -20.14
C ALA A 273 -6.09 -14.93 -19.15
N ASP A 274 -5.77 -14.81 -17.87
CA ASP A 274 -6.75 -14.72 -16.80
C ASP A 274 -6.52 -13.40 -16.03
N PRO A 275 -7.49 -12.46 -16.07
CA PRO A 275 -7.41 -11.18 -15.37
C PRO A 275 -7.12 -11.31 -13.87
N LYS A 276 -7.45 -12.45 -13.24
CA LYS A 276 -7.11 -12.72 -11.84
C LYS A 276 -5.61 -12.62 -11.56
N TYR A 277 -4.79 -12.90 -12.56
CA TYR A 277 -3.33 -12.90 -12.43
C TYR A 277 -2.68 -11.67 -13.08
N LYS A 278 -3.46 -10.68 -13.50
CA LYS A 278 -2.98 -9.43 -14.06
C LYS A 278 -2.91 -8.36 -12.97
N ILE A 279 -1.77 -7.69 -12.87
CA ILE A 279 -1.62 -6.46 -12.10
C ILE A 279 -2.13 -5.26 -12.91
N ASP A 280 -2.66 -4.28 -12.20
CA ASP A 280 -3.31 -3.11 -12.80
C ASP A 280 -2.36 -1.91 -12.86
N TRP A 281 -1.22 -1.95 -12.15
CA TRP A 281 -0.31 -0.81 -12.06
C TRP A 281 1.13 -1.20 -11.69
N VAL A 282 2.10 -0.44 -12.22
CA VAL A 282 3.49 -0.50 -11.79
C VAL A 282 3.98 0.89 -11.40
N VAL A 283 4.51 1.02 -10.20
CA VAL A 283 5.18 2.21 -9.69
C VAL A 283 6.65 1.91 -9.53
N PHE A 284 7.51 2.83 -9.94
CA PHE A 284 8.96 2.71 -9.82
C PHE A 284 9.53 3.88 -9.05
N ASP A 285 10.15 3.60 -7.91
CA ASP A 285 10.86 4.57 -7.08
C ASP A 285 12.28 4.06 -6.82
N GLY A 286 13.27 4.85 -7.25
CA GLY A 286 14.66 4.59 -6.92
C GLY A 286 14.94 4.73 -5.43
N GLY A 287 16.15 4.38 -5.03
CA GLY A 287 16.57 4.44 -3.64
C GLY A 287 17.87 5.20 -3.44
N PRO A 288 18.51 5.00 -2.27
CA PRO A 288 19.80 5.59 -1.97
C PRO A 288 20.92 5.10 -2.89
N ASP A 289 20.75 3.93 -3.50
CA ASP A 289 21.72 3.36 -4.43
C ASP A 289 21.36 3.68 -5.90
N PRO A 290 22.36 3.84 -6.79
CA PRO A 290 22.11 4.21 -8.17
C PRO A 290 21.50 3.06 -8.96
N VAL A 291 20.29 3.30 -9.48
CA VAL A 291 19.58 2.40 -10.38
C VAL A 291 20.14 2.51 -11.80
N GLN A 292 20.35 1.37 -12.49
CA GLN A 292 20.71 1.41 -13.91
C GLN A 292 19.53 1.92 -14.75
N THR A 293 19.78 2.92 -15.60
CA THR A 293 18.75 3.52 -16.48
C THR A 293 18.04 2.48 -17.35
N ASP A 294 18.77 1.47 -17.83
CA ASP A 294 18.21 0.45 -18.72
C ASP A 294 17.26 -0.51 -17.99
N TRP A 295 17.33 -0.63 -16.66
CA TRP A 295 16.36 -1.38 -15.87
C TRP A 295 15.00 -0.68 -15.83
N VAL A 296 15.00 0.64 -15.57
CA VAL A 296 13.77 1.45 -15.56
C VAL A 296 13.08 1.40 -16.92
N ARG A 297 13.86 1.53 -18.01
CA ARG A 297 13.34 1.43 -19.38
C ARG A 297 12.75 0.07 -19.71
N LEU A 298 13.39 -1.01 -19.23
CA LEU A 298 12.87 -2.37 -19.43
C LEU A 298 11.48 -2.52 -18.81
N VAL A 299 11.28 -2.00 -17.59
CA VAL A 299 9.99 -2.03 -16.92
C VAL A 299 8.97 -1.13 -17.62
N ALA A 300 9.34 0.11 -17.95
CA ALA A 300 8.47 1.05 -18.65
C ALA A 300 7.97 0.49 -19.99
N ASN A 301 8.88 -0.06 -20.81
CA ASN A 301 8.54 -0.68 -22.09
C ASN A 301 7.67 -1.93 -21.91
N ALA A 302 7.93 -2.76 -20.90
CA ALA A 302 7.11 -3.93 -20.62
C ALA A 302 5.67 -3.55 -20.25
N CYS A 303 5.51 -2.48 -19.47
CA CYS A 303 4.22 -1.91 -19.10
C CYS A 303 3.49 -1.34 -20.33
N GLU A 304 4.16 -0.53 -21.15
CA GLU A 304 3.62 0.05 -22.38
C GLU A 304 3.10 -1.03 -23.34
N VAL A 305 3.92 -2.05 -23.62
CA VAL A 305 3.56 -3.17 -24.51
C VAL A 305 2.37 -3.98 -23.97
N SER A 306 2.25 -4.08 -22.64
CA SER A 306 1.19 -4.85 -21.98
C SER A 306 -0.08 -4.04 -21.70
N GLY A 307 -0.07 -2.73 -21.98
CA GLY A 307 -1.14 -1.81 -21.60
C GLY A 307 -1.38 -1.75 -20.09
N VAL A 308 -0.30 -1.89 -19.29
CA VAL A 308 -0.33 -1.67 -17.85
C VAL A 308 0.20 -0.27 -17.59
N PRO A 309 -0.54 0.61 -16.90
CA PRO A 309 -0.05 1.95 -16.57
C PRO A 309 1.25 1.90 -15.77
N PHE A 310 2.19 2.79 -16.10
CA PHE A 310 3.48 2.91 -15.46
C PHE A 310 3.66 4.30 -14.84
N TRP A 311 4.09 4.31 -13.58
CA TRP A 311 4.42 5.52 -12.86
C TRP A 311 5.89 5.51 -12.46
N PHE A 312 6.68 6.43 -13.00
CA PHE A 312 8.05 6.67 -12.55
C PHE A 312 8.02 7.79 -11.51
N GLU A 313 8.24 7.42 -10.24
CA GLU A 313 8.17 8.33 -9.11
C GLU A 313 9.42 9.18 -9.01
N SER A 314 10.59 8.53 -8.98
CA SER A 314 11.87 9.18 -8.82
C SER A 314 13.03 8.25 -9.16
N TRP A 315 14.19 8.84 -9.46
CA TRP A 315 15.46 8.13 -9.52
C TRP A 315 16.07 7.77 -8.15
N GLY A 316 15.49 8.26 -7.04
CA GLY A 316 16.10 8.13 -5.70
C GLY A 316 17.19 9.20 -5.51
N ASP A 317 18.36 8.85 -5.01
CA ASP A 317 19.44 9.82 -4.73
C ASP A 317 20.38 10.07 -5.93
N TRP A 318 20.26 9.26 -7.00
CA TRP A 318 21.20 9.26 -8.11
C TRP A 318 20.51 9.37 -9.47
N ILE A 319 20.96 10.32 -10.30
CA ILE A 319 20.44 10.50 -11.67
C ILE A 319 21.52 10.28 -12.73
N PRO A 320 21.16 10.00 -14.00
CA PRO A 320 22.11 10.06 -15.10
C PRO A 320 22.83 11.42 -15.11
N SER A 321 24.17 11.45 -15.16
CA SER A 321 24.94 12.69 -15.00
C SER A 321 24.61 13.77 -16.04
N GLY A 322 24.09 13.39 -17.20
CA GLY A 322 23.61 14.32 -18.22
C GLY A 322 22.27 15.01 -17.91
N MET A 323 21.62 14.66 -16.80
CA MET A 323 20.36 15.24 -16.32
C MET A 323 20.55 16.19 -15.12
N VAL A 324 21.78 16.37 -14.64
CA VAL A 324 22.07 17.23 -13.49
C VAL A 324 21.84 18.70 -13.87
N ASP A 325 21.11 19.44 -13.03
CA ASP A 325 20.90 20.88 -13.19
C ASP A 325 22.25 21.64 -13.19
N GLU A 326 22.43 22.54 -14.16
CA GLU A 326 23.66 23.32 -14.30
C GLU A 326 23.96 24.19 -13.07
N ASN A 327 22.93 24.71 -12.39
CA ASN A 327 23.11 25.50 -11.17
C ASN A 327 23.63 24.62 -10.02
N LEU A 328 23.14 23.39 -9.92
CA LEU A 328 23.61 22.46 -8.89
C LEU A 328 25.11 22.13 -9.07
N LEU A 329 25.56 22.02 -10.33
CA LEU A 329 26.98 21.84 -10.67
C LEU A 329 27.84 23.08 -10.37
N MET A 330 27.29 24.29 -10.46
CA MET A 330 28.02 25.51 -10.12
C MET A 330 28.22 25.70 -8.61
N GLU A 331 27.29 25.18 -7.81
CA GLU A 331 27.29 25.37 -6.35
C GLU A 331 27.97 24.22 -5.58
N ASN A 332 28.04 23.02 -6.16
CA ASN A 332 28.46 21.81 -5.44
C ASN A 332 29.44 20.92 -6.23
N ILE A 333 30.30 20.22 -5.50
CA ILE A 333 31.04 19.07 -6.04
C ILE A 333 30.14 17.85 -5.92
N ILE A 334 29.61 17.38 -7.04
CA ILE A 334 28.66 16.27 -7.09
C ILE A 334 29.41 14.94 -7.32
N PRO A 335 29.34 13.98 -6.38
CA PRO A 335 29.93 12.67 -6.58
C PRO A 335 29.32 11.96 -7.79
N SER A 336 30.14 11.21 -8.53
CA SER A 336 29.67 10.42 -9.68
C SER A 336 30.26 9.02 -9.68
N ALA A 337 29.51 8.08 -10.25
CA ALA A 337 29.90 6.68 -10.38
C ALA A 337 29.49 6.14 -11.76
N LEU A 338 30.22 5.15 -12.27
CA LEU A 338 29.87 4.47 -13.51
C LEU A 338 29.02 3.23 -13.20
N ILE A 339 27.73 3.28 -13.55
CA ILE A 339 26.73 2.26 -13.21
C ILE A 339 26.12 1.75 -14.53
N GLY A 340 26.23 0.45 -14.81
CA GLY A 340 25.76 -0.12 -16.08
C GLY A 340 26.42 0.50 -17.32
N GLY A 341 27.65 1.01 -17.19
CA GLY A 341 28.35 1.71 -18.27
C GLY A 341 27.91 3.17 -18.50
N ARG A 342 27.07 3.73 -17.62
CA ARG A 342 26.63 5.13 -17.68
C ARG A 342 27.07 5.92 -16.45
N PRO A 343 27.49 7.18 -16.62
CA PRO A 343 27.80 8.04 -15.48
C PRO A 343 26.49 8.43 -14.78
N MET A 344 26.45 8.16 -13.47
CA MET A 344 25.40 8.55 -12.54
C MET A 344 25.97 9.55 -11.53
N SER A 345 25.18 10.53 -11.12
CA SER A 345 25.56 11.58 -10.17
C SER A 345 24.67 11.53 -8.93
N HIS A 346 25.28 11.59 -7.73
CA HIS A 346 24.56 11.61 -6.45
C HIS A 346 24.09 13.04 -6.15
N VAL A 347 22.84 13.33 -6.47
CA VAL A 347 22.24 14.68 -6.35
C VAL A 347 21.33 14.82 -5.13
N GLY A 348 21.00 13.72 -4.45
CA GLY A 348 19.99 13.69 -3.39
C GLY A 348 18.57 13.62 -3.96
N ARG A 349 17.66 12.97 -3.24
CA ARG A 349 16.28 12.71 -3.67
C ARG A 349 15.52 13.97 -4.10
N GLU A 350 15.78 15.10 -3.46
CA GLU A 350 15.12 16.37 -3.75
C GLU A 350 15.45 16.93 -5.14
N HIS A 351 16.57 16.51 -5.75
CA HIS A 351 17.02 16.98 -7.07
C HIS A 351 16.85 15.93 -8.18
N SER A 352 16.40 14.72 -7.85
CA SER A 352 16.47 13.61 -8.80
C SER A 352 15.31 13.57 -9.79
N GLY A 353 14.14 14.04 -9.37
CA GLY A 353 12.95 14.19 -10.21
C GLY A 353 12.47 12.88 -10.86
N ASN A 354 11.51 13.02 -11.78
CA ASN A 354 10.74 11.91 -12.36
C ASN A 354 10.84 11.85 -13.90
N ILE A 355 11.98 12.29 -14.46
CA ILE A 355 12.21 12.30 -15.90
C ILE A 355 12.98 11.05 -16.32
N LEU A 356 12.37 10.25 -17.20
CA LEU A 356 12.99 9.13 -17.88
C LEU A 356 13.00 9.44 -19.38
N ASP A 357 14.17 9.42 -20.01
CA ASP A 357 14.33 9.69 -21.44
C ASP A 357 13.69 11.01 -21.93
N GLY A 358 13.73 12.04 -21.07
CA GLY A 358 13.21 13.38 -21.38
C GLY A 358 11.69 13.51 -21.25
N LYS A 359 10.99 12.51 -20.74
CA LYS A 359 9.55 12.51 -20.52
C LYS A 359 9.21 12.07 -19.10
N GLN A 360 8.09 12.56 -18.57
CA GLN A 360 7.48 12.01 -17.37
C GLN A 360 6.62 10.78 -17.73
N HIS A 361 6.67 9.76 -16.88
CA HIS A 361 5.82 8.57 -16.95
C HIS A 361 4.88 8.59 -15.75
N LEU A 362 3.65 9.05 -15.95
CA LEU A 362 2.70 9.39 -14.89
C LEU A 362 1.35 8.71 -15.13
N GLU A 363 1.36 7.50 -15.72
CA GLU A 363 0.14 6.83 -16.12
C GLU A 363 -0.58 6.20 -14.92
N LEU A 364 -1.92 6.24 -14.99
CA LEU A 364 -2.84 5.85 -13.94
C LEU A 364 -3.70 4.64 -14.34
N PRO A 365 -4.04 3.74 -13.41
CA PRO A 365 -5.08 2.74 -13.62
C PRO A 365 -6.43 3.37 -13.94
N GLU A 366 -7.11 2.83 -14.95
CA GLU A 366 -8.52 3.15 -15.22
C GLU A 366 -9.40 2.33 -14.28
N VAL A 367 -10.10 3.01 -13.37
CA VAL A 367 -11.07 2.36 -12.47
C VAL A 367 -12.47 2.57 -13.03
N ALA A 368 -13.13 1.50 -13.46
CA ALA A 368 -14.49 1.54 -14.01
C ALA A 368 -15.50 1.88 -12.91
N ARG A 369 -16.15 3.05 -12.98
CA ARG A 369 -17.07 3.52 -11.94
C ARG A 369 -18.52 3.48 -12.43
N GLN A 370 -19.39 2.79 -11.68
CA GLN A 370 -20.83 2.97 -11.80
C GLN A 370 -21.14 4.41 -11.37
N THR A 371 -21.59 5.24 -12.30
CA THR A 371 -22.24 6.50 -11.95
C THR A 371 -23.41 6.17 -11.04
N ALA A 372 -23.48 6.81 -9.86
CA ALA A 372 -24.68 6.76 -9.05
C ALA A 372 -25.82 7.26 -9.94
N GLY A 373 -26.67 6.32 -10.38
CA GLY A 373 -27.85 6.64 -11.16
C GLY A 373 -28.67 7.62 -10.35
N SER A 374 -28.99 8.75 -10.96
CA SER A 374 -30.11 9.58 -10.55
C SER A 374 -31.36 8.71 -10.58
N SER A 375 -31.71 8.11 -9.44
CA SER A 375 -33.01 7.49 -9.19
C SER A 375 -33.79 8.35 -8.22
#